data_AF-A0A0A0ASC4-F1
#
_entry.id   AF-A0A0A0ASC4-F1
#
_cell.length_a   1.000
_cell.length_b   1.000
_cell.length_c   1.000
_cell.angle_alpha   90.00
_cell.angle_beta   90.00
_cell.angle_gamma   90.00
#
_symmetry.space_group_name_H-M   'P 1'
#
loop_
_entity.id
_entity.type
_entity.pdbx_description
1 polymer ?
#
loop_
_entity_poly.entity_id
_entity_poly.type
_entity_poly.pdbx_seq_one_letter_code
_entity_poly.pdbx_strand_id
1 'polypeptide(L)'
;PSLRVVWGSWGVFSLWSDPLPSPLQYGIVLDAGSSHTAMFVYKWPADKENDTGVVSEHSMCDVKGPGISSYSSNPPAAGTSLVHCLNQALRDVPKEKHTGTPLYLGATAGMRLLNIANPQASDAVLSAVAATLKSYPFNFRGAKILSGEEEGVFGWVTANYLLENFIKRGWLGEWIQPQKKTLGAMDFGGASTQITFETRDTIEDPRNEVMLKLYGQAYKVYTHSFLCYGRDQVLKRLLSKLLQ
;
A
#
# COMPACT_ATOMS: atom_id res chain seq x y z
N PRO A 1 -12.51 -33.32 12.75
CA PRO A 1 -11.26 -34.03 12.41
C PRO A 1 -11.48 -35.55 12.41
N SER A 2 -11.69 -36.14 11.23
CA SER A 2 -11.86 -37.59 11.08
C SER A 2 -10.49 -38.27 11.05
N LEU A 3 -10.21 -39.09 12.08
CA LEU A 3 -9.03 -39.95 12.12
C LEU A 3 -9.15 -40.99 10.98
N ARG A 4 -8.18 -41.06 10.07
CA ARG A 4 -8.00 -42.22 9.18
C ARG A 4 -6.73 -42.94 9.59
N VAL A 5 -6.89 -44.16 10.09
CA VAL A 5 -5.79 -45.08 10.40
C VAL A 5 -5.50 -45.87 9.13
N VAL A 6 -4.27 -45.82 8.63
CA VAL A 6 -3.77 -46.67 7.55
C VAL A 6 -2.73 -47.62 8.13
N TRP A 7 -2.89 -48.92 7.90
CA TRP A 7 -1.99 -49.95 8.39
C TRP A 7 -0.88 -50.23 7.37
N GLY A 8 0.37 -50.31 7.83
CA GLY A 8 1.55 -50.74 7.06
C GLY A 8 2.56 -51.44 7.97
N SER A 9 3.38 -52.35 7.42
CA SER A 9 4.17 -53.36 8.15
C SER A 9 5.31 -52.87 9.05
N TRP A 10 5.40 -51.57 9.36
CA TRP A 10 6.42 -51.01 10.25
C TRP A 10 5.83 -49.86 11.10
N GLY A 11 5.17 -50.19 12.21
CA GLY A 11 4.81 -49.25 13.28
C GLY A 11 3.74 -48.21 12.99
N VAL A 12 3.12 -47.70 14.06
CA VAL A 12 2.16 -46.58 14.01
C VAL A 12 2.94 -45.28 13.81
N PHE A 13 2.97 -44.75 12.59
CA PHE A 13 3.36 -43.37 12.36
C PHE A 13 2.15 -42.47 12.65
N SER A 14 2.22 -41.69 13.73
CA SER A 14 1.40 -40.49 13.87
C SER A 14 1.89 -39.48 12.84
N LEU A 15 1.30 -39.51 11.65
CA LEU A 15 1.34 -38.37 10.75
C LEU A 15 0.49 -37.29 11.41
N TRP A 16 1.13 -36.43 12.20
CA TRP A 16 0.60 -35.09 12.43
C TRP A 16 0.41 -34.51 11.03
N SER A 17 -0.84 -34.44 10.58
CA SER A 17 -1.15 -33.62 9.44
C SER A 17 -0.88 -32.22 9.92
N ASP A 18 0.20 -31.61 9.44
CA ASP A 18 0.31 -30.16 9.49
C ASP A 18 -1.04 -29.62 9.01
N PRO A 19 -1.68 -28.71 9.76
CA PRO A 19 -2.92 -28.12 9.30
C PRO A 19 -2.68 -27.58 7.90
N LEU A 20 -3.52 -28.00 6.94
CA LEU A 20 -3.44 -27.55 5.56
C LEU A 20 -3.22 -26.03 5.56
N PRO A 21 -2.19 -25.52 4.85
CA PRO A 21 -1.90 -24.11 4.88
C PRO A 21 -3.17 -23.33 4.55
N SER A 22 -3.53 -22.39 5.42
CA SER A 22 -4.70 -21.53 5.24
C SER A 22 -4.70 -20.96 3.82
N PRO A 23 -5.84 -20.99 3.10
CA PRO A 23 -5.87 -20.59 1.70
C PRO A 23 -5.41 -19.14 1.56
N LEU A 24 -4.41 -18.90 0.73
CA LEU A 24 -3.88 -17.55 0.52
C LEU A 24 -4.93 -16.61 -0.08
N GLN A 25 -4.92 -15.38 0.40
CA GLN A 25 -5.59 -14.23 -0.17
C GLN A 25 -4.56 -13.30 -0.81
N TYR A 26 -5.02 -12.45 -1.72
CA TYR A 26 -4.20 -11.52 -2.46
C TYR A 26 -4.82 -10.13 -2.40
N GLY A 27 -4.02 -9.09 -2.63
CA GLY A 27 -4.46 -7.71 -2.78
C GLY A 27 -3.52 -6.94 -3.68
N ILE A 28 -4.03 -5.95 -4.41
CA ILE A 28 -3.25 -5.16 -5.37
C ILE A 28 -3.41 -3.68 -5.03
N VAL A 29 -2.29 -2.98 -4.95
CA VAL A 29 -2.24 -1.52 -4.76
C VAL A 29 -1.39 -0.91 -5.85
N LEU A 30 -1.92 0.11 -6.52
CA LEU A 30 -1.14 0.99 -7.37
C LEU A 30 -0.84 2.28 -6.61
N ASP A 31 0.44 2.52 -6.36
CA ASP A 31 0.95 3.80 -5.87
C ASP A 31 1.22 4.71 -7.07
N ALA A 32 0.33 5.67 -7.28
CA ALA A 32 0.42 6.64 -8.36
C ALA A 32 1.13 7.91 -7.86
N GLY A 33 2.45 7.80 -7.78
CA GLY A 33 3.39 8.86 -7.46
C GLY A 33 3.40 10.02 -8.47
N SER A 34 4.05 11.14 -8.09
CA SER A 34 4.20 12.29 -8.99
C SER A 34 5.07 11.98 -10.22
N SER A 35 6.08 11.12 -10.05
CA SER A 35 7.14 10.92 -11.04
C SER A 35 7.04 9.55 -11.73
N HIS A 36 6.40 8.57 -11.10
CA HIS A 36 6.16 7.23 -11.63
C HIS A 36 4.93 6.61 -10.96
N THR A 37 4.46 5.47 -11.48
CA THR A 37 3.45 4.62 -10.82
C THR A 37 4.05 3.25 -10.57
N ALA A 38 3.85 2.67 -9.39
CA ALA A 38 4.27 1.31 -9.07
C ALA A 38 3.06 0.47 -8.66
N MET A 39 3.01 -0.78 -9.09
CA MET A 39 1.98 -1.74 -8.70
C MET A 39 2.61 -2.78 -7.78
N PHE A 40 1.97 -3.00 -6.63
CA PHE A 40 2.36 -4.01 -5.65
C PHE A 40 1.27 -5.07 -5.54
N VAL A 41 1.65 -6.33 -5.63
CA VAL A 41 0.78 -7.48 -5.33
C VAL A 41 1.21 -8.02 -3.98
N TYR A 42 0.25 -8.12 -3.07
CA TYR A 42 0.43 -8.65 -1.74
C TYR A 42 -0.28 -10.00 -1.60
N LYS A 43 0.21 -10.84 -0.68
CA LYS A 43 -0.43 -12.10 -0.29
C LYS A 43 -0.38 -12.33 1.22
N TRP A 44 -1.41 -12.96 1.76
CA TRP A 44 -1.50 -13.34 3.18
C TRP A 44 -2.33 -14.61 3.38
N PRO A 45 -2.10 -15.39 4.46
CA PRO A 45 -3.02 -16.43 4.90
C PRO A 45 -4.40 -15.85 5.17
N ALA A 46 -5.49 -16.60 4.98
CA ALA A 46 -6.83 -16.05 5.20
C ALA A 46 -7.12 -15.65 6.66
N ASP A 47 -6.38 -16.23 7.60
CA ASP A 47 -6.50 -15.95 9.03
C ASP A 47 -5.92 -14.57 9.38
N LYS A 48 -6.56 -13.90 10.33
CA LYS A 48 -6.12 -12.60 10.86
C LYS A 48 -5.56 -12.78 12.25
N GLU A 49 -4.60 -11.94 12.60
CA GLU A 49 -4.01 -11.87 13.93
C GLU A 49 -4.51 -10.59 14.62
N ASN A 50 -5.33 -10.74 15.67
CA ASN A 50 -5.98 -9.61 16.36
C ASN A 50 -6.65 -8.63 15.37
N ASP A 51 -7.52 -9.16 14.51
CA ASP A 51 -8.26 -8.46 13.45
C ASP A 51 -7.41 -7.85 12.33
N THR A 52 -6.08 -8.02 12.37
CA THR A 52 -5.14 -7.45 11.40
C THR A 52 -4.45 -8.57 10.61
N GLY A 53 -4.38 -8.43 9.29
CA GLY A 53 -3.72 -9.43 8.44
C GLY A 53 -2.20 -9.37 8.58
N VAL A 54 -1.53 -10.51 8.39
CA VAL A 54 -0.07 -10.58 8.23
C VAL A 54 0.23 -10.74 6.74
N VAL A 55 0.62 -9.64 6.13
CA VAL A 55 0.83 -9.48 4.69
C VAL A 55 2.29 -9.67 4.28
N SER A 56 2.51 -10.25 3.12
CA SER A 56 3.82 -10.31 2.47
C SER A 56 3.72 -9.74 1.06
N GLU A 57 4.75 -9.02 0.62
CA GLU A 57 4.87 -8.66 -0.79
C GLU A 57 5.05 -9.94 -1.62
N HIS A 58 4.25 -10.06 -2.67
CA HIS A 58 4.31 -11.18 -3.60
C HIS A 58 5.10 -10.81 -4.86
N SER A 59 4.80 -9.65 -5.45
CA SER A 59 5.47 -9.13 -6.63
C SER A 59 5.28 -7.61 -6.76
N MET A 60 6.13 -6.99 -7.57
CA MET A 60 6.10 -5.56 -7.90
C MET A 60 6.23 -5.36 -9.41
N CYS A 61 5.65 -4.27 -9.93
CA CYS A 61 5.82 -3.83 -11.31
C CYS A 61 5.90 -2.30 -11.39
N ASP A 62 6.99 -1.77 -11.93
CA ASP A 62 7.12 -0.35 -12.26
C ASP A 62 6.44 -0.05 -13.60
N VAL A 63 5.46 0.86 -13.56
CA VAL A 63 4.79 1.35 -14.75
C VAL A 63 5.76 2.20 -15.55
N LYS A 64 5.90 1.89 -16.84
CA LYS A 64 6.74 2.68 -17.75
C LYS A 64 6.11 4.04 -18.01
N GLY A 65 6.90 5.10 -17.81
CA GLY A 65 6.49 6.47 -18.10
C GLY A 65 6.35 7.32 -16.84
N PRO A 66 5.83 8.54 -16.97
CA PRO A 66 5.66 9.46 -15.85
C PRO A 66 4.48 9.07 -14.94
N GLY A 67 4.36 9.74 -13.79
CA GLY A 67 3.18 9.63 -12.92
C GLY A 67 1.89 10.08 -13.61
N ILE A 68 0.74 9.56 -13.15
CA ILE A 68 -0.54 9.72 -13.84
C ILE A 68 -0.97 11.17 -14.06
N SER A 69 -0.55 12.09 -13.18
CA SER A 69 -0.83 13.53 -13.31
C SER A 69 -0.24 14.16 -14.57
N SER A 70 0.78 13.54 -15.16
CA SER A 70 1.43 14.04 -16.38
C SER A 70 0.58 13.83 -17.63
N TYR A 71 -0.49 13.04 -17.55
CA TYR A 71 -1.42 12.79 -18.65
C TYR A 71 -2.64 13.72 -18.62
N SER A 72 -2.56 14.87 -17.92
CA SER A 72 -3.66 15.83 -17.81
C SER A 72 -4.20 16.33 -19.16
N SER A 73 -3.36 16.38 -20.20
CA SER A 73 -3.73 16.74 -21.57
C SER A 73 -4.24 15.57 -22.42
N ASN A 74 -4.02 14.33 -21.97
CA ASN A 74 -4.51 13.11 -22.64
C ASN A 74 -4.89 12.05 -21.58
N PRO A 75 -6.00 12.26 -20.84
CA PRO A 75 -6.38 11.38 -19.73
C PRO A 75 -6.49 9.88 -20.07
N PRO A 76 -7.01 9.46 -21.25
CA PRO A 76 -7.02 8.04 -21.62
C PRO A 76 -5.65 7.35 -21.56
N ALA A 77 -4.56 8.07 -21.86
CA ALA A 77 -3.21 7.53 -21.79
C ALA A 77 -2.77 7.18 -20.36
N ALA A 78 -3.33 7.84 -19.33
CA ALA A 78 -3.09 7.47 -17.94
C ALA A 78 -3.55 6.03 -17.66
N GLY A 79 -4.76 5.67 -18.12
CA GLY A 79 -5.28 4.30 -18.01
C GLY A 79 -4.44 3.32 -18.83
N THR A 80 -4.13 3.65 -20.08
CA THR A 80 -3.30 2.79 -20.96
C THR A 80 -1.93 2.49 -20.37
N SER A 81 -1.31 3.44 -19.65
CA SER A 81 -0.01 3.23 -19.01
C SER A 81 0.01 2.03 -18.06
N LEU A 82 -1.11 1.74 -17.39
CA LEU A 82 -1.22 0.71 -16.36
C LEU A 82 -1.33 -0.71 -16.93
N VAL A 83 -1.72 -0.85 -18.20
CA VAL A 83 -2.08 -2.13 -18.84
C VAL A 83 -0.96 -3.17 -18.73
N HIS A 84 0.30 -2.75 -18.86
CA HIS A 84 1.44 -3.67 -18.78
C HIS A 84 1.51 -4.35 -17.40
N CYS A 85 1.44 -3.57 -16.32
CA CYS A 85 1.49 -4.09 -14.95
C CYS A 85 0.21 -4.84 -14.59
N LEU A 86 -0.96 -4.38 -15.02
CA LEU A 86 -2.22 -5.10 -14.77
C LEU A 86 -2.22 -6.48 -15.45
N ASN A 87 -1.63 -6.60 -16.65
CA ASN A 87 -1.43 -7.89 -17.31
C ASN A 87 -0.44 -8.78 -16.55
N GLN A 88 0.54 -8.21 -15.84
CA GLN A 88 1.40 -8.96 -14.93
C GLN A 88 0.62 -9.48 -13.73
N ALA A 89 -0.23 -8.65 -13.10
CA ALA A 89 -1.06 -9.08 -11.98
C ALA A 89 -1.98 -10.27 -12.33
N LEU A 90 -2.48 -10.35 -13.57
CA LEU A 90 -3.25 -11.50 -14.05
C LEU A 90 -2.47 -12.83 -14.01
N ARG A 91 -1.14 -12.77 -14.14
CA ARG A 91 -0.25 -13.94 -14.08
C ARG A 91 0.20 -14.23 -12.65
N ASP A 92 0.41 -13.18 -11.86
CA ASP A 92 0.90 -13.29 -10.48
C ASP A 92 -0.18 -13.78 -9.51
N VAL A 93 -1.45 -13.43 -9.76
CA VAL A 93 -2.59 -13.88 -8.95
C VAL A 93 -3.26 -15.10 -9.60
N PRO A 94 -3.53 -16.19 -8.86
CA PRO A 94 -4.26 -17.35 -9.39
C PRO A 94 -5.65 -16.96 -9.93
N LYS A 95 -6.06 -17.55 -11.06
CA LYS A 95 -7.28 -17.16 -11.80
C LYS A 95 -8.55 -17.24 -10.95
N GLU A 96 -8.65 -18.27 -10.12
CA GLU A 96 -9.75 -18.51 -9.18
C GLU A 96 -9.80 -17.47 -8.05
N LYS A 97 -8.73 -16.70 -7.83
CA LYS A 97 -8.66 -15.63 -6.82
C LYS A 97 -8.88 -14.24 -7.40
N HIS A 98 -8.95 -14.06 -8.72
CA HIS A 98 -9.07 -12.74 -9.37
C HIS A 98 -10.26 -11.94 -8.82
N THR A 99 -11.48 -12.49 -8.90
CA THR A 99 -12.71 -11.81 -8.44
C THR A 99 -12.70 -11.46 -6.95
N GLY A 100 -11.95 -12.20 -6.13
CA GLY A 100 -11.83 -11.95 -4.69
C GLY A 100 -10.74 -10.94 -4.32
N THR A 101 -9.79 -10.67 -5.23
CA THR A 101 -8.60 -9.87 -4.96
C THR A 101 -8.94 -8.38 -5.05
N PRO A 102 -8.92 -7.61 -3.95
CA PRO A 102 -9.16 -6.18 -3.99
C PRO A 102 -8.05 -5.44 -4.73
N LEU A 103 -8.46 -4.45 -5.52
CA LEU A 103 -7.59 -3.60 -6.32
C LEU A 103 -7.85 -2.13 -5.99
N TYR A 104 -6.81 -1.42 -5.56
CA TYR A 104 -6.85 -0.01 -5.19
C TYR A 104 -5.83 0.80 -6.01
N LEU A 105 -6.12 2.07 -6.25
CA LEU A 105 -5.15 3.05 -6.69
C LEU A 105 -5.15 4.24 -5.73
N GLY A 106 -3.97 4.56 -5.17
CA GLY A 106 -3.75 5.74 -4.35
C GLY A 106 -2.83 6.71 -5.09
N ALA A 107 -3.31 7.90 -5.41
CA ALA A 107 -2.50 8.93 -6.03
C ALA A 107 -2.01 9.96 -5.01
N THR A 108 -0.77 10.39 -5.12
CA THR A 108 -0.11 11.23 -4.10
C THR A 108 0.02 12.70 -4.54
N ALA A 109 1.08 13.39 -4.12
CA ALA A 109 1.25 14.83 -4.33
C ALA A 109 1.17 15.30 -5.78
N GLY A 110 1.52 14.47 -6.78
CA GLY A 110 1.39 14.83 -8.19
C GLY A 110 -0.06 15.14 -8.59
N MET A 111 -0.99 14.28 -8.17
CA MET A 111 -2.43 14.50 -8.38
C MET A 111 -3.00 15.57 -7.46
N ARG A 112 -2.48 15.73 -6.23
CA ARG A 112 -2.86 16.87 -5.36
C ARG A 112 -2.56 18.20 -6.04
N LEU A 113 -1.37 18.36 -6.64
CA LEU A 113 -1.00 19.55 -7.39
C LEU A 113 -1.86 19.75 -8.63
N LEU A 114 -2.13 18.69 -9.40
CA LEU A 114 -3.03 18.77 -10.56
C LEU A 114 -4.44 19.18 -10.14
N ASN A 115 -4.97 18.63 -9.05
CA ASN A 115 -6.30 18.96 -8.56
C ASN A 115 -6.42 20.43 -8.12
N ILE A 116 -5.36 20.99 -7.52
CA ILE A 116 -5.32 22.43 -7.18
C ILE A 116 -5.28 23.29 -8.45
N ALA A 117 -4.49 22.89 -9.46
CA ALA A 117 -4.29 23.68 -10.67
C ALA A 117 -5.45 23.58 -11.67
N ASN A 118 -6.03 22.38 -11.81
CA ASN A 118 -7.10 22.06 -12.76
C ASN A 118 -7.89 20.83 -12.28
N PRO A 119 -8.93 21.05 -11.43
CA PRO A 119 -9.77 19.97 -10.91
C PRO A 119 -10.40 19.09 -12.00
N GLN A 120 -10.85 19.68 -13.10
CA GLN A 120 -11.49 18.95 -14.20
C GLN A 120 -10.52 17.99 -14.88
N ALA A 121 -9.27 18.40 -15.10
CA ALA A 121 -8.24 17.53 -15.65
C ALA A 121 -7.86 16.41 -14.66
N SER A 122 -7.80 16.72 -13.36
CA SER A 122 -7.59 15.73 -12.30
C SER A 122 -8.68 14.65 -12.31
N ASP A 123 -9.95 15.06 -12.34
CA ASP A 123 -11.09 14.15 -12.38
C ASP A 123 -11.12 13.30 -13.66
N ALA A 124 -10.76 13.90 -14.80
CA ALA A 124 -10.66 13.17 -16.06
C ALA A 124 -9.57 12.08 -16.01
N VAL A 125 -8.40 12.37 -15.43
CA VAL A 125 -7.33 11.39 -15.22
C VAL A 125 -7.78 10.27 -14.29
N LEU A 126 -8.38 10.60 -13.14
CA LEU A 126 -8.91 9.60 -12.20
C LEU A 126 -9.99 8.73 -12.83
N SER A 127 -10.87 9.32 -13.63
CA SER A 127 -11.92 8.58 -14.34
C SER A 127 -11.34 7.63 -15.38
N ALA A 128 -10.33 8.06 -16.13
CA ALA A 128 -9.67 7.22 -17.12
C ALA A 128 -8.96 6.02 -16.48
N VAL A 129 -8.20 6.24 -15.40
CA VAL A 129 -7.55 5.11 -14.67
C VAL A 129 -8.59 4.19 -14.05
N ALA A 130 -9.66 4.74 -13.45
CA ALA A 130 -10.73 3.92 -12.88
C ALA A 130 -11.46 3.08 -13.94
N ALA A 131 -11.67 3.61 -15.14
CA ALA A 131 -12.25 2.86 -16.25
C ALA A 131 -11.36 1.68 -16.66
N THR A 132 -10.04 1.88 -16.78
CA THR A 132 -9.10 0.78 -17.05
C THR A 132 -9.06 -0.23 -15.91
N LEU A 133 -9.00 0.19 -14.65
CA LEU A 133 -8.95 -0.75 -13.52
C LEU A 133 -10.23 -1.59 -13.42
N LYS A 134 -11.39 -1.02 -13.72
CA LYS A 134 -12.69 -1.73 -13.78
C LYS A 134 -12.78 -2.76 -14.91
N SER A 135 -11.97 -2.65 -15.97
CA SER A 135 -12.00 -3.62 -17.06
C SER A 135 -11.25 -4.92 -16.75
N TYR A 136 -10.53 -4.99 -15.62
CA TYR A 136 -9.82 -6.19 -15.17
C TYR A 136 -10.68 -7.01 -14.19
N PRO A 137 -10.46 -8.35 -14.09
CA PRO A 137 -11.28 -9.26 -13.30
C PRO A 137 -11.04 -9.17 -11.78
N PHE A 138 -10.37 -8.12 -11.31
CA PHE A 138 -10.11 -7.89 -9.90
C PHE A 138 -11.26 -7.10 -9.25
N ASN A 139 -11.39 -7.21 -7.93
CA ASN A 139 -12.37 -6.45 -7.18
C ASN A 139 -11.92 -5.00 -7.02
N PHE A 140 -12.18 -4.17 -8.02
CA PHE A 140 -11.83 -2.75 -7.97
C PHE A 140 -12.60 -2.02 -6.86
N ARG A 141 -11.85 -1.45 -5.90
CA ARG A 141 -12.40 -0.78 -4.72
C ARG A 141 -12.33 0.74 -4.77
N GLY A 142 -11.53 1.30 -5.68
CA GLY A 142 -11.48 2.74 -5.90
C GLY A 142 -10.12 3.24 -6.35
N ALA A 143 -10.14 4.43 -6.96
CA ALA A 143 -8.99 5.25 -7.27
C ALA A 143 -9.19 6.59 -6.56
N LYS A 144 -8.30 6.96 -5.63
CA LYS A 144 -8.43 8.19 -4.84
C LYS A 144 -7.12 8.96 -4.77
N ILE A 145 -7.21 10.27 -4.60
CA ILE A 145 -6.08 11.12 -4.21
C ILE A 145 -5.96 11.03 -2.69
N LEU A 146 -4.81 10.56 -2.20
CA LEU A 146 -4.53 10.48 -0.78
C LEU A 146 -4.29 11.87 -0.21
N SER A 147 -4.77 12.09 1.03
CA SER A 147 -4.28 13.24 1.80
C SER A 147 -2.79 13.05 2.11
N GLY A 148 -2.12 14.14 2.46
CA GLY A 148 -0.71 14.07 2.83
C GLY A 148 -0.47 13.24 4.10
N GLU A 149 -1.43 13.31 5.02
CA GLU A 149 -1.48 12.60 6.29
C GLU A 149 -1.73 11.10 6.06
N GLU A 150 -2.66 10.74 5.18
CA GLU A 150 -2.86 9.34 4.78
C GLU A 150 -1.58 8.73 4.20
N GLU A 151 -0.92 9.44 3.29
CA GLU A 151 0.34 9.01 2.66
C GLU A 151 1.45 8.80 3.71
N GLY A 152 1.62 9.75 4.64
CA GLY A 152 2.60 9.65 5.72
C GLY A 152 2.31 8.49 6.68
N VAL A 153 1.05 8.32 7.08
CA VAL A 153 0.62 7.24 7.98
C VAL A 153 0.79 5.87 7.33
N PHE A 154 0.40 5.70 6.07
CA PHE A 154 0.60 4.41 5.39
C PHE A 154 2.08 4.07 5.24
N GLY A 155 2.95 5.04 4.95
CA GLY A 155 4.40 4.84 4.95
C GLY A 155 4.93 4.40 6.32
N TRP A 156 4.46 5.03 7.40
CA TRP A 156 4.84 4.67 8.77
C TRP A 156 4.36 3.27 9.18
N VAL A 157 3.13 2.89 8.82
CA VAL A 157 2.60 1.54 9.06
C VAL A 157 3.44 0.51 8.30
N THR A 158 3.73 0.75 7.02
CA THR A 158 4.54 -0.16 6.19
C THR A 158 5.94 -0.37 6.78
N ALA A 159 6.64 0.71 7.15
CA ALA A 159 7.98 0.60 7.71
C ALA A 159 8.00 -0.20 9.02
N ASN A 160 7.07 0.08 9.93
CA ASN A 160 6.99 -0.62 11.22
C ASN A 160 6.49 -2.06 11.09
N TYR A 161 5.64 -2.34 10.10
CA TYR A 161 5.19 -3.68 9.79
C TYR A 161 6.34 -4.55 9.25
N LEU A 162 7.10 -4.06 8.27
CA LEU A 162 8.23 -4.78 7.68
C LEU A 162 9.38 -5.02 8.66
N LEU A 163 9.55 -4.14 9.65
CA LEU A 163 10.55 -4.28 10.71
C LEU A 163 10.05 -5.08 11.92
N GLU A 164 8.86 -5.68 11.81
CA GLU A 164 8.24 -6.50 12.86
C GLU A 164 8.08 -5.75 14.19
N ASN A 165 7.85 -4.43 14.15
CA ASN A 165 7.69 -3.60 15.35
C ASN A 165 6.28 -3.71 15.95
N PHE A 166 5.27 -4.05 15.14
CA PHE A 166 3.92 -4.31 15.62
C PHE A 166 3.71 -5.75 16.08
N ILE A 167 4.31 -6.68 15.34
CA ILE A 167 4.13 -8.11 15.54
C ILE A 167 5.32 -8.88 14.98
N LYS A 168 5.73 -9.94 15.66
CA LYS A 168 6.77 -10.86 15.20
C LYS A 168 6.41 -12.30 15.53
N ARG A 169 7.04 -13.25 14.85
CA ARG A 169 6.83 -14.68 15.16
C ARG A 169 7.75 -15.12 16.30
N GLY A 170 7.16 -15.71 17.34
CA GLY A 170 7.83 -16.30 18.47
C GLY A 170 8.49 -17.64 18.13
N TRP A 171 9.31 -18.15 19.05
CA TRP A 171 10.08 -19.38 18.86
C TRP A 171 9.19 -20.62 18.75
N LEU A 172 7.99 -20.60 19.33
CA LEU A 172 7.01 -21.69 19.23
C LEU A 172 6.06 -21.49 18.03
N GLY A 173 6.34 -20.51 17.17
CA GLY A 173 5.57 -20.22 15.97
C GLY A 173 4.34 -19.33 16.20
N GLU A 174 4.11 -18.90 17.44
CA GLU A 174 3.04 -18.00 17.87
C GLU A 174 3.32 -16.54 17.51
N TRP A 175 2.28 -15.75 17.27
CA TRP A 175 2.46 -14.32 17.06
C TRP A 175 2.60 -13.59 18.39
N ILE A 176 3.67 -12.80 18.53
CA ILE A 176 3.94 -12.01 19.75
C ILE A 176 4.11 -10.54 19.41
N GLN A 177 3.56 -9.69 20.28
CA GLN A 177 3.76 -8.24 20.19
C GLN A 177 5.11 -7.87 20.80
N PRO A 178 6.02 -7.24 20.04
CA PRO A 178 7.29 -6.79 20.58
C PRO A 178 7.06 -5.60 21.51
N GLN A 179 7.84 -5.51 22.60
CA GLN A 179 7.89 -4.27 23.41
C GLN A 179 8.80 -3.19 22.80
N LYS A 180 9.06 -3.26 21.49
CA LYS A 180 9.91 -2.30 20.80
C LYS A 180 9.14 -1.02 20.54
N LYS A 181 9.82 0.11 20.64
CA LYS A 181 9.29 1.39 20.15
C LYS A 181 9.15 1.31 18.64
N THR A 182 8.09 1.92 18.11
CA THR A 182 7.96 2.13 16.67
C THR A 182 9.04 3.08 16.18
N LEU A 183 9.40 2.97 14.90
CA LEU A 183 10.28 3.93 14.23
C LEU A 183 9.45 5.07 13.64
N GLY A 184 10.04 6.25 13.58
CA GLY A 184 9.56 7.32 12.72
C GLY A 184 9.82 7.00 11.24
N ALA A 185 9.00 7.57 10.37
CA ALA A 185 9.14 7.49 8.92
C ALA A 185 9.28 8.91 8.34
N MET A 186 10.25 9.07 7.45
CA MET A 186 10.40 10.25 6.62
C MET A 186 10.36 9.81 5.16
N ASP A 187 9.41 10.35 4.41
CA ASP A 187 9.26 10.07 2.97
C ASP A 187 9.65 11.31 2.17
N PHE A 188 10.47 11.12 1.13
CA PHE A 188 10.96 12.19 0.27
C PHE A 188 10.59 11.90 -1.19
N GLY A 189 9.35 12.23 -1.51
CA GLY A 189 8.79 12.07 -2.85
C GLY A 189 9.19 13.19 -3.83
N GLY A 190 8.67 13.10 -5.05
CA GLY A 190 8.94 14.10 -6.09
C GLY A 190 8.25 15.44 -5.85
N ALA A 191 7.04 15.43 -5.27
CA ALA A 191 6.22 16.63 -5.09
C ALA A 191 5.89 17.03 -3.64
N SER A 192 6.05 16.12 -2.68
CA SER A 192 5.96 16.41 -1.25
C SER A 192 7.00 15.62 -0.45
N THR A 193 7.13 15.96 0.82
CA THR A 193 7.85 15.16 1.81
C THR A 193 6.99 15.03 3.07
N GLN A 194 7.11 13.91 3.77
CA GLN A 194 6.31 13.56 4.92
C GLN A 194 7.21 13.24 6.10
N ILE A 195 6.72 13.54 7.31
CA ILE A 195 7.30 13.08 8.57
C ILE A 195 6.18 12.49 9.41
N THR A 196 6.37 11.27 9.89
CA THR A 196 5.36 10.54 10.67
C THR A 196 6.00 9.75 11.79
N PHE A 197 5.51 9.86 13.03
CA PHE A 197 6.06 9.12 14.17
C PHE A 197 5.04 8.99 15.31
N GLU A 198 5.16 7.93 16.10
CA GLU A 198 4.39 7.77 17.34
C GLU A 198 4.86 8.76 18.41
N THR A 199 3.93 9.41 19.10
CA THR A 199 4.25 10.32 20.21
C THR A 199 3.26 10.19 21.36
N ARG A 200 3.74 10.46 22.58
CA ARG A 200 2.89 10.60 23.78
C ARG A 200 2.54 12.06 24.06
N ASP A 201 3.28 13.00 23.49
CA ASP A 201 3.10 14.43 23.69
C ASP A 201 1.76 14.90 23.10
N THR A 202 1.25 16.02 23.60
CA THR A 202 0.07 16.66 23.02
C THR A 202 0.40 17.15 21.62
N ILE A 203 -0.41 16.74 20.64
CA ILE A 203 -0.33 17.29 19.29
C ILE A 203 -1.23 18.52 19.26
N GLU A 204 -0.62 19.70 19.10
CA GLU A 204 -1.33 20.98 19.22
C GLU A 204 -2.33 21.23 18.08
N ASP A 205 -2.01 20.75 16.87
CA ASP A 205 -2.89 20.84 15.71
C ASP A 205 -3.58 19.48 15.45
N PRO A 206 -4.89 19.36 15.69
CA PRO A 206 -5.61 18.10 15.52
C PRO A 206 -5.54 17.51 14.11
N ARG A 207 -5.22 18.32 13.10
CA ARG A 207 -5.05 17.85 11.71
C ARG A 207 -3.81 16.96 11.54
N ASN A 208 -2.84 17.09 12.43
CA ASN A 208 -1.61 16.29 12.42
C ASN A 208 -1.71 15.06 13.34
N GLU A 209 -2.82 14.88 14.06
CA GLU A 209 -3.04 13.75 14.98
C GLU A 209 -3.82 12.64 14.29
N VAL A 210 -3.28 11.42 14.34
CA VAL A 210 -3.94 10.21 13.85
C VAL A 210 -3.92 9.14 14.92
N MET A 211 -5.11 8.63 15.25
CA MET A 211 -5.29 7.50 16.15
C MET A 211 -5.51 6.22 15.36
N LEU A 212 -4.61 5.25 15.52
CA LEU A 212 -4.67 3.95 14.85
C LEU A 212 -4.91 2.84 15.87
N LYS A 213 -5.55 1.76 15.43
CA LYS A 213 -5.59 0.49 16.16
C LYS A 213 -5.04 -0.62 15.29
N LEU A 214 -3.88 -1.15 15.63
CA LEU A 214 -3.16 -2.19 14.87
C LEU A 214 -2.83 -3.36 15.80
N TYR A 215 -3.20 -4.57 15.40
CA TYR A 215 -3.00 -5.80 16.19
C TYR A 215 -3.51 -5.67 17.63
N GLY A 216 -4.65 -5.00 17.83
CA GLY A 216 -5.25 -4.77 19.15
C GLY A 216 -4.66 -3.59 19.95
N GLN A 217 -3.55 -2.99 19.53
CA GLN A 217 -2.90 -1.87 20.20
C GLN A 217 -3.27 -0.52 19.58
N ALA A 218 -3.46 0.49 20.44
CA ALA A 218 -3.72 1.86 20.01
C ALA A 218 -2.42 2.64 19.86
N TYR A 219 -2.26 3.35 18.74
CA TYR A 219 -1.10 4.20 18.47
C TYR A 219 -1.57 5.64 18.22
N LYS A 220 -0.98 6.59 18.95
CA LYS A 220 -1.11 8.02 18.70
C LYS A 220 0.06 8.47 17.83
N VAL A 221 -0.24 8.89 16.60
CA VAL A 221 0.75 9.18 15.57
C VAL A 221 0.64 10.64 15.17
N TYR A 222 1.77 11.34 15.20
CA TYR A 222 1.93 12.62 14.53
C TYR A 222 2.26 12.37 13.06
N THR A 223 1.60 13.09 12.15
CA THR A 223 1.94 13.09 10.73
C THR A 223 1.81 14.49 10.14
N HIS A 224 2.67 14.82 9.19
CA HIS A 224 2.53 16.05 8.42
C HIS A 224 3.13 15.87 7.02
N SER A 225 2.52 16.52 6.02
CA SER A 225 2.98 16.51 4.64
C SER A 225 3.27 17.93 4.15
N PHE A 226 4.51 18.16 3.76
CA PHE A 226 4.95 19.43 3.16
C PHE A 226 4.80 19.35 1.64
N LEU A 227 3.65 19.79 1.13
CA LEU A 227 3.41 19.91 -0.31
C LEU A 227 4.36 20.95 -0.92
N CYS A 228 4.88 20.70 -2.13
CA CYS A 228 5.89 21.51 -2.82
C CYS A 228 7.32 21.46 -2.21
N TYR A 229 7.56 20.55 -1.25
CA TYR A 229 8.88 20.28 -0.67
C TYR A 229 9.47 18.93 -1.09
N GLY A 230 8.84 18.25 -2.06
CA GLY A 230 9.45 17.09 -2.71
C GLY A 230 10.58 17.48 -3.66
N ARG A 231 11.44 16.52 -4.00
CA ARG A 231 12.67 16.70 -4.79
C ARG A 231 12.47 17.54 -6.05
N ASP A 232 11.53 17.16 -6.90
CA ASP A 232 11.35 17.77 -8.23
C ASP A 232 10.77 19.19 -8.10
N GLN A 233 9.91 19.43 -7.10
CA GLN A 233 9.35 20.76 -6.84
C GLN A 233 10.36 21.70 -6.20
N VAL A 234 11.21 21.22 -5.30
CA VAL A 234 12.31 22.01 -4.73
C VAL A 234 13.28 22.44 -5.82
N LEU A 235 13.67 21.53 -6.72
CA LEU A 235 14.54 21.86 -7.85
C LEU A 235 13.91 22.93 -8.76
N LYS A 236 12.62 22.81 -9.08
CA LYS A 236 11.88 23.83 -9.86
C LYS A 236 11.87 25.19 -9.16
N ARG A 237 11.64 25.22 -7.85
CA ARG A 237 11.64 26.46 -7.05
C ARG A 237 13.02 27.11 -7.02
N LEU A 238 14.09 26.32 -6.86
CA LEU A 238 15.46 26.82 -6.89
C LEU A 238 15.80 27.42 -8.26
N LEU A 239 15.49 26.70 -9.35
CA LEU A 239 15.73 27.19 -10.71
C LEU A 239 14.96 28.49 -10.98
N SER A 240 13.69 28.58 -10.57
CA SER A 240 12.91 29.81 -10.72
C SER A 240 13.52 31.00 -9.98
N LYS A 241 14.16 30.78 -8.82
CA LYS A 241 14.85 31.85 -8.09
C LYS A 241 16.17 32.26 -8.74
N LEU A 242 16.84 31.35 -9.44
CA LEU A 242 18.09 31.63 -10.16
C LEU A 242 17.85 32.40 -11.48
N LEU A 243 16.64 32.32 -12.03
CA LEU A 243 16.24 33.01 -13.25
C LEU A 243 15.58 34.38 -13.00
N GLN A 244 15.37 34.75 -11.74
CA GLN A 244 14.87 36.08 -11.32
C GLN A 244 16.05 37.02 -11.06
#